data_AF-A0A1I2HJ24-F1
#
_entry.id   AF-A0A1I2HJ24-F1
#
_cell.length_a   1.000
_cell.length_b   1.000
_cell.length_c   1.000
_cell.angle_alpha   90.00
_cell.angle_beta   90.00
_cell.angle_gamma   90.00
#
_symmetry.space_group_name_H-M   'P 1'
#
loop_
_entity.id
_entity.type
_entity.pdbx_description
1 polymer ?
#
loop_
_entity_poly.entity_id
_entity_poly.type
_entity_poly.pdbx_seq_one_letter_code
_entity_poly.pdbx_strand_id
1 'polypeptide(L)'
;MAERNPSELARETLKLLATRRLPPTPDNYQALYDEIAGTRSAATFPEAQLRQIMRVLPGQTPAQKRLLGLFDGAVSAGDWSALQGVLVGYANLGLTATAASMAAADKAASAPEALAHLPPELAEQFVRLIETLMPALGEDDARVHELAAQLTNFLRQPSPPVSTLQLMLNNFSYRLSFTAEDQAAIRGNLLALLRMLFENIAALTLDDQWLHGQVEALIAASTPPLTLRRLDDVQRRLKDVIVKQSQAKDRLLEAQDQMKELLAAFIERLAHMDESSSAYHATLEGCAERIGQATQLQEITPLLQEVMTATRAIALESRVTRDELHHLRERSEAGHAQISKLQQALHEASAQARHDPLTGSLNRKGLDEVMEREIARARRNESPLCVALLDLDNFKAINDRLGHASGDQALIHLAAVAREVMRPQDMLARYGGEEFVLVLPDTALNQGVEAMTRLQRELTTRFFMQGQDKVLITFSAGVAQLSNGESSDDAIRRADQGMYLAKRAGKNRVMPA
;
A
#
# COMPACT_ATOMS: atom_id res chain seq x y z
N MET A 1 1.14 -77.54 -8.26
CA MET A 1 0.09 -76.93 -7.41
C MET A 1 -0.72 -76.03 -8.32
N ALA A 2 -2.04 -76.22 -8.36
CA ALA A 2 -2.94 -75.59 -9.33
C ALA A 2 -2.87 -74.06 -9.26
N GLU A 3 -2.75 -73.40 -10.42
CA GLU A 3 -2.88 -71.94 -10.55
C GLU A 3 -4.29 -71.54 -10.08
N ARG A 4 -4.40 -71.04 -8.85
CA ARG A 4 -5.68 -70.54 -8.33
C ARG A 4 -6.11 -69.35 -9.17
N ASN A 5 -7.38 -69.33 -9.56
CA ASN A 5 -7.95 -68.27 -10.37
C ASN A 5 -7.85 -66.91 -9.61
N PRO A 6 -7.34 -65.83 -10.22
CA PRO A 6 -7.21 -64.51 -9.57
C PRO A 6 -8.50 -64.00 -8.94
N SER A 7 -9.65 -64.32 -9.55
CA SER A 7 -10.98 -63.96 -9.02
C SER A 7 -11.35 -64.68 -7.72
N GLU A 8 -10.85 -65.90 -7.52
CA GLU A 8 -11.05 -66.66 -6.28
C GLU A 8 -10.17 -66.11 -5.15
N LEU A 9 -8.91 -65.77 -5.45
CA LEU A 9 -7.99 -65.13 -4.51
C LEU A 9 -8.52 -63.77 -4.04
N ALA A 10 -9.05 -62.96 -4.95
CA ALA A 10 -9.66 -61.67 -4.62
C ALA A 10 -10.88 -61.83 -3.68
N ARG A 11 -11.70 -62.85 -3.90
CA ARG A 11 -12.87 -63.15 -3.07
C ARG A 11 -12.48 -63.65 -1.68
N GLU A 12 -11.47 -64.51 -1.59
CA GLU A 12 -10.93 -64.97 -0.31
C GLU A 12 -10.29 -63.82 0.49
N THR A 13 -9.59 -62.91 -0.20
CA THR A 13 -8.99 -61.71 0.40
C THR A 13 -10.03 -60.82 1.06
N LEU A 14 -11.12 -60.47 0.35
CA LEU A 14 -12.21 -59.67 0.91
C LEU A 14 -12.87 -60.34 2.13
N LYS A 15 -13.03 -61.66 2.07
CA LYS A 15 -13.61 -62.44 3.17
C LYS A 15 -12.69 -62.41 4.40
N LEU A 16 -11.38 -62.53 4.22
CA LEU A 16 -10.39 -62.43 5.29
C LEU A 16 -10.30 -61.02 5.88
N LEU A 17 -10.41 -59.98 5.04
CA LEU A 17 -10.42 -58.58 5.45
C LEU A 17 -11.59 -58.26 6.39
N ALA A 18 -12.79 -58.75 6.02
CA ALA A 18 -13.99 -58.66 6.86
C ALA A 18 -13.87 -59.50 8.15
N THR A 19 -13.30 -60.70 8.07
CA THR A 19 -13.17 -61.60 9.22
C THR A 19 -12.15 -61.09 10.24
N ARG A 20 -11.04 -60.52 9.78
CA ARG A 20 -9.99 -59.93 10.63
C ARG A 20 -10.31 -58.49 11.08
N ARG A 21 -11.46 -57.93 10.68
CA ARG A 21 -11.91 -56.56 11.01
C ARG A 21 -10.87 -55.48 10.67
N LEU A 22 -10.12 -55.66 9.59
CA LEU A 22 -9.18 -54.63 9.14
C LEU A 22 -9.94 -53.57 8.31
N PRO A 23 -9.56 -52.29 8.37
CA PRO A 23 -10.15 -51.28 7.50
C PRO A 23 -9.81 -51.62 6.04
N PRO A 24 -10.76 -51.47 5.09
CA PRO A 24 -10.58 -51.82 3.68
C PRO A 24 -9.72 -50.77 2.96
N THR A 25 -8.46 -50.66 3.37
CA THR A 25 -7.44 -49.84 2.71
C THR A 25 -6.71 -50.65 1.64
N PRO A 26 -6.19 -50.01 0.58
CA PRO A 26 -5.43 -50.69 -0.47
C PRO A 26 -4.27 -51.53 0.08
N ASP A 27 -3.56 -51.03 1.10
CA ASP A 27 -2.42 -51.72 1.71
C ASP A 27 -2.83 -52.99 2.47
N ASN A 28 -3.95 -52.96 3.21
CA ASN A 28 -4.46 -54.13 3.93
C ASN A 28 -5.01 -55.20 2.98
N TYR A 29 -5.61 -54.77 1.87
CA TYR A 29 -6.07 -55.67 0.82
C TYR A 29 -4.88 -56.37 0.14
N GLN A 30 -3.86 -55.61 -0.24
CA GLN A 30 -2.64 -56.12 -0.88
C GLN A 30 -1.92 -57.11 0.03
N ALA A 31 -1.74 -56.78 1.32
CA ALA A 31 -1.06 -57.66 2.28
C ALA A 31 -1.76 -59.01 2.48
N LEU A 32 -3.11 -59.03 2.55
CA LEU A 32 -3.88 -60.27 2.67
C LEU A 32 -3.95 -61.05 1.36
N TYR A 33 -4.02 -60.36 0.22
CA TYR A 33 -3.99 -60.98 -1.10
C TYR A 33 -2.66 -61.71 -1.32
N ASP A 34 -1.55 -61.07 -0.95
CA ASP A 34 -0.19 -61.60 -0.98
C ASP A 34 0.01 -62.78 -0.02
N GLU A 35 -0.59 -62.75 1.18
CA GLU A 35 -0.59 -63.85 2.16
C GLU A 35 -1.27 -65.11 1.59
N ILE A 36 -2.40 -64.94 0.87
CA ILE A 36 -3.19 -66.06 0.30
C ILE A 36 -2.57 -66.56 -1.02
N ALA A 37 -2.01 -65.66 -1.83
CA ALA A 37 -1.37 -65.98 -3.09
C ALA A 37 0.04 -66.58 -2.93
N GLY A 38 0.64 -66.50 -1.73
CA GLY A 38 1.98 -67.00 -1.44
C GLY A 38 3.11 -66.18 -2.08
N THR A 39 2.78 -65.02 -2.64
CA THR A 39 3.70 -64.09 -3.30
C THR A 39 3.87 -62.85 -2.43
N ARG A 40 5.08 -62.57 -1.95
CA ARG A 40 5.37 -61.26 -1.32
C ARG A 40 5.44 -60.21 -2.43
N SER A 41 4.43 -59.35 -2.60
CA SER A 41 4.59 -58.18 -3.46
C SER A 41 5.59 -57.23 -2.80
N ALA A 42 6.60 -56.80 -3.55
CA ALA A 42 7.52 -55.77 -3.07
C ALA A 42 6.74 -54.49 -2.77
N ALA A 43 7.06 -53.82 -1.66
CA ALA A 43 6.43 -52.56 -1.28
C ALA A 43 6.50 -51.57 -2.45
N THR A 44 5.33 -51.08 -2.88
CA THR A 44 5.21 -50.15 -4.00
C THR A 44 5.96 -48.86 -3.68
N PHE A 45 6.81 -48.42 -4.60
CA PHE A 45 7.60 -47.20 -4.42
C PHE A 45 6.66 -45.98 -4.37
N PRO A 46 6.66 -45.17 -3.27
CA PRO A 46 5.67 -44.14 -3.02
C PRO A 46 5.95 -42.84 -3.80
N GLU A 47 5.84 -42.92 -5.12
CA GLU A 47 6.19 -41.84 -6.04
C GLU A 47 5.40 -40.54 -5.76
N ALA A 48 4.09 -40.64 -5.53
CA ALA A 48 3.23 -39.47 -5.32
C ALA A 48 3.62 -38.69 -4.06
N GLN A 49 3.92 -39.39 -2.96
CA GLN A 49 4.35 -38.80 -1.70
C GLN A 49 5.74 -38.16 -1.83
N LEU A 50 6.67 -38.81 -2.54
CA LEU A 50 8.01 -38.27 -2.76
C LEU A 50 8.00 -37.02 -3.65
N ARG A 51 7.13 -36.97 -4.67
CA ARG A 51 6.93 -35.74 -5.48
C ARG A 51 6.32 -34.59 -4.68
N GLN A 52 5.47 -34.88 -3.69
CA GLN A 52 4.93 -33.88 -2.78
C GLN A 52 6.03 -33.30 -1.87
N ILE A 53 6.92 -34.15 -1.34
CA ILE A 53 8.09 -33.71 -0.55
C ILE A 53 9.01 -32.83 -1.41
N MET A 54 9.25 -33.21 -2.67
CA MET A 54 10.11 -32.46 -3.59
C MET A 54 9.62 -31.03 -3.84
N ARG A 55 8.30 -30.78 -3.83
CA ARG A 55 7.74 -29.43 -4.00
C ARG A 55 8.03 -28.48 -2.84
N VAL A 56 8.32 -29.02 -1.66
CA VAL A 56 8.59 -28.24 -0.44
C VAL A 56 10.11 -28.02 -0.25
N LEU A 57 10.96 -28.79 -0.94
CA LEU A 57 12.41 -28.66 -0.84
C LEU A 57 12.93 -27.37 -1.52
N PRO A 58 13.88 -26.66 -0.91
CA PRO A 58 14.37 -25.37 -1.42
C PRO A 58 15.18 -25.53 -2.71
N GLY A 59 14.88 -24.71 -3.73
CA GLY A 59 15.47 -24.75 -5.07
C GLY A 59 16.07 -23.42 -5.55
N GLN A 60 16.60 -22.61 -4.63
CA GLN A 60 17.04 -21.25 -4.93
C GLN A 60 18.46 -21.18 -5.51
N THR A 61 19.34 -22.11 -5.15
CA THR A 61 20.73 -22.16 -5.67
C THR A 61 20.88 -23.12 -6.87
N PRO A 62 21.88 -22.91 -7.75
CA PRO A 62 22.14 -23.82 -8.88
C PRO A 62 22.41 -25.27 -8.46
N ALA A 63 23.04 -25.46 -7.30
CA ALA A 63 23.35 -26.78 -6.76
C ALA A 63 22.09 -27.46 -6.18
N GLN A 64 21.22 -26.71 -5.51
CA GLN A 64 19.90 -27.21 -5.08
C GLN A 64 19.03 -27.61 -6.28
N LYS A 65 19.00 -26.81 -7.36
CA LYS A 65 18.27 -27.15 -8.59
C LYS A 65 18.79 -28.43 -9.24
N ARG A 66 20.11 -28.66 -9.22
CA ARG A 66 20.72 -29.90 -9.71
C ARG A 66 20.30 -31.11 -8.87
N LEU A 67 20.29 -30.98 -7.55
CA LEU A 67 19.83 -32.05 -6.66
C LEU A 67 18.33 -32.33 -6.78
N LEU A 68 17.48 -31.32 -6.98
CA LEU A 68 16.06 -31.55 -7.28
C LEU A 68 15.86 -32.33 -8.58
N GLY A 69 16.67 -32.05 -9.61
CA GLY A 69 16.66 -32.83 -10.85
C GLY A 69 17.08 -34.30 -10.63
N LEU A 70 18.07 -34.54 -9.78
CA LEU A 70 18.48 -35.91 -9.40
C LEU A 70 17.44 -36.59 -8.50
N PHE A 71 16.76 -35.85 -7.63
CA PHE A 71 15.64 -36.34 -6.82
C PHE A 71 14.51 -36.82 -7.72
N ASP A 72 14.11 -36.01 -8.70
CA ASP A 72 13.06 -36.33 -9.66
C ASP A 72 13.41 -37.57 -10.51
N GLY A 73 14.68 -37.67 -10.93
CA GLY A 73 15.19 -38.85 -11.62
C GLY A 73 15.17 -40.12 -10.77
N ALA A 74 15.58 -40.03 -9.50
CA ALA A 74 15.56 -41.16 -8.55
C ALA A 74 14.13 -41.63 -8.23
N VAL A 75 13.21 -40.68 -8.09
CA VAL A 75 11.78 -40.96 -7.88
C VAL A 75 11.17 -41.66 -9.10
N SER A 76 11.48 -41.19 -10.31
CA SER A 76 10.98 -41.79 -11.54
C SER A 76 11.59 -43.18 -11.83
N ALA A 77 12.79 -43.45 -11.29
CA ALA A 77 13.47 -44.74 -11.40
C ALA A 77 13.14 -45.73 -10.26
N GLY A 78 12.43 -45.30 -9.22
CA GLY A 78 12.13 -46.14 -8.05
C GLY A 78 13.35 -46.53 -7.20
N ASP A 79 14.43 -45.76 -7.27
CA ASP A 79 15.72 -46.10 -6.65
C ASP A 79 15.92 -45.40 -5.30
N TRP A 80 15.80 -46.19 -4.22
CA TRP A 80 16.01 -45.73 -2.85
C TRP A 80 17.45 -45.30 -2.55
N SER A 81 18.45 -45.92 -3.18
CA SER A 81 19.86 -45.60 -2.93
C SER A 81 20.19 -44.23 -3.52
N ALA A 82 19.71 -43.96 -4.73
CA ALA A 82 19.84 -42.66 -5.37
C ALA A 82 19.13 -41.56 -4.55
N LEU A 83 17.93 -41.82 -4.05
CA LEU A 83 17.19 -40.89 -3.18
C LEU A 83 17.93 -40.58 -1.88
N GLN A 84 18.50 -41.59 -1.23
CA GLN A 84 19.33 -41.41 -0.05
C GLN A 84 20.56 -40.52 -0.38
N GLY A 85 21.21 -40.76 -1.51
CA GLY A 85 22.34 -39.95 -1.97
C GLY A 85 21.96 -38.48 -2.21
N VAL A 86 20.78 -38.22 -2.77
CA VAL A 86 20.28 -36.86 -2.98
C VAL A 86 19.93 -36.17 -1.66
N LEU A 87 19.30 -36.87 -0.71
CA LEU A 87 18.99 -36.32 0.62
C LEU A 87 20.26 -36.02 1.42
N VAL A 88 21.26 -36.90 1.37
CA VAL A 88 22.60 -36.65 1.93
C VAL A 88 23.28 -35.49 1.22
N GLY A 89 23.13 -35.37 -0.10
CA GLY A 89 23.61 -34.21 -0.87
C GLY A 89 22.95 -32.90 -0.43
N TYR A 90 21.65 -32.93 -0.13
CA TYR A 90 20.92 -31.78 0.39
C TYR A 90 21.37 -31.40 1.80
N ALA A 91 21.58 -32.38 2.67
CA ALA A 91 22.17 -32.17 3.98
C ALA A 91 23.61 -31.64 3.87
N ASN A 92 24.35 -32.09 2.86
CA ASN A 92 25.73 -31.69 2.61
C ASN A 92 25.85 -30.37 1.86
N LEU A 93 24.82 -29.81 1.23
CA LEU A 93 24.88 -28.48 0.63
C LEU A 93 25.14 -27.39 1.68
N GLY A 94 24.71 -27.61 2.92
CA GLY A 94 25.10 -26.80 4.08
C GLY A 94 26.50 -27.11 4.63
N LEU A 95 27.10 -28.24 4.22
CA LEU A 95 28.40 -28.75 4.68
C LEU A 95 29.51 -28.71 3.59
N THR A 96 29.23 -28.27 2.36
CA THR A 96 30.17 -28.37 1.22
C THR A 96 30.58 -27.03 0.61
N ALA A 97 30.06 -25.90 1.09
CA ALA A 97 30.74 -24.62 0.91
C ALA A 97 32.16 -24.64 1.55
N THR A 98 32.42 -25.57 2.47
CA THR A 98 33.72 -25.83 3.10
C THR A 98 34.62 -26.81 2.32
N ALA A 99 34.10 -27.68 1.46
CA ALA A 99 34.92 -28.66 0.73
C ALA A 99 35.71 -28.04 -0.43
N ALA A 100 35.16 -27.00 -1.10
CA ALA A 100 35.89 -26.25 -2.12
C ALA A 100 37.05 -25.41 -1.53
N SER A 101 37.01 -25.11 -0.23
CA SER A 101 38.11 -24.46 0.50
C SER A 101 39.23 -25.45 0.88
N MET A 102 38.93 -26.75 1.03
CA MET A 102 39.92 -27.76 1.42
C MET A 102 40.80 -28.24 0.26
N ALA A 103 40.34 -28.21 -1.00
CA ALA A 103 41.16 -28.60 -2.15
C ALA A 103 42.28 -27.59 -2.49
N ALA A 104 42.21 -26.36 -1.95
CA ALA A 104 43.28 -25.37 -2.06
C ALA A 104 44.32 -25.48 -0.93
N ALA A 105 44.09 -26.33 0.08
CA ALA A 105 44.92 -26.41 1.29
C ALA A 105 45.99 -27.53 1.24
N ASP A 106 46.04 -28.36 0.20
CA ASP A 106 46.99 -29.48 0.10
C ASP A 106 48.44 -29.07 -0.25
N LYS A 107 48.74 -27.77 -0.15
CA LYS A 107 50.10 -27.21 -0.20
C LYS A 107 50.32 -26.16 0.89
N ALA A 108 50.09 -26.51 2.14
CA ALA A 108 50.66 -25.76 3.26
C ALA A 108 51.05 -26.72 4.38
N ALA A 109 52.36 -26.98 4.46
CA ALA A 109 52.96 -27.71 5.57
C ALA A 109 52.72 -26.97 6.90
N SER A 110 52.54 -27.75 7.97
CA SER A 110 52.43 -27.38 9.39
C SER A 110 51.24 -26.49 9.80
N ALA A 111 50.19 -27.13 10.33
CA ALA A 111 49.15 -26.45 11.12
C ALA A 111 49.12 -27.02 12.56
N PRO A 112 48.91 -26.20 13.61
CA PRO A 112 48.84 -26.65 15.00
C PRO A 112 47.59 -27.50 15.27
N GLU A 113 47.63 -28.33 16.31
CA GLU A 113 46.50 -29.15 16.79
C GLU A 113 45.20 -28.34 16.84
N ALA A 114 44.18 -28.81 16.12
CA ALA A 114 42.87 -28.19 16.11
C ALA A 114 42.28 -28.20 17.54
N LEU A 115 41.88 -27.03 18.05
CA LEU A 115 41.16 -26.90 19.31
C LEU A 115 39.87 -27.73 19.27
N ALA A 116 39.85 -28.86 19.99
CA ALA A 116 38.67 -29.72 20.08
C ALA A 116 37.55 -29.09 20.92
N HIS A 117 37.93 -28.27 21.93
CA HIS A 117 37.02 -27.62 22.87
C HIS A 117 37.30 -26.11 22.94
N LEU A 118 36.24 -25.31 23.12
CA LEU A 118 36.36 -23.86 23.22
C LEU A 118 36.87 -23.44 24.62
N PRO A 119 37.84 -22.51 24.71
CA PRO A 119 38.23 -21.91 25.98
C PRO A 119 37.06 -21.18 26.67
N PRO A 120 36.93 -21.24 28.00
CA PRO A 120 35.79 -20.68 28.72
C PRO A 120 35.66 -19.15 28.60
N GLU A 121 36.78 -18.43 28.58
CA GLU A 121 36.80 -16.97 28.39
C GLU A 121 36.21 -16.55 27.02
N LEU A 122 36.51 -17.33 25.97
CA LEU A 122 36.00 -17.08 24.63
C LEU A 122 34.51 -17.44 24.53
N ALA A 123 34.08 -18.50 25.22
CA ALA A 123 32.66 -18.85 25.32
C ALA A 123 31.83 -17.72 25.93
N GLU A 124 32.34 -17.11 27.01
CA GLU A 124 31.69 -15.99 27.69
C GLU A 124 31.63 -14.73 26.80
N GLN A 125 32.68 -14.46 26.01
CA GLN A 125 32.67 -13.37 25.03
C GLN A 125 31.61 -13.57 23.94
N PHE A 126 31.43 -14.79 23.42
CA PHE A 126 30.38 -15.08 22.45
C PHE A 126 28.98 -14.92 23.04
N VAL A 127 28.76 -15.38 24.27
CA VAL A 127 27.48 -15.19 24.98
C VAL A 127 27.16 -13.70 25.11
N ARG A 128 28.11 -12.89 25.59
CA ARG A 128 27.93 -11.45 25.72
C ARG A 128 27.65 -10.76 24.39
N LEU A 129 28.31 -11.18 23.32
CA LEU A 129 28.08 -10.66 21.97
C LEU A 129 26.66 -10.95 21.49
N ILE A 130 26.18 -12.19 21.66
CA ILE A 130 24.82 -12.59 21.28
C ILE A 130 23.79 -11.80 22.10
N GLU A 131 23.94 -11.76 23.43
CA GLU A 131 23.03 -11.03 24.33
C GLU A 131 22.98 -9.52 24.03
N THR A 132 24.09 -8.93 23.56
CA THR A 132 24.13 -7.50 23.18
C THR A 132 23.48 -7.23 21.84
N LEU A 133 23.53 -8.17 20.89
CA LEU A 133 22.95 -8.01 19.55
C LEU A 133 21.44 -8.20 19.53
N MET A 134 20.89 -9.09 20.35
CA MET A 134 19.47 -9.45 20.32
C MET A 134 18.51 -8.25 20.44
N PRO A 135 18.69 -7.30 21.39
CA PRO A 135 17.80 -6.14 21.49
C PRO A 135 17.79 -5.23 20.26
N ALA A 136 18.87 -5.22 19.47
CA ALA A 136 18.99 -4.37 18.29
C ALA A 136 18.20 -4.91 17.07
N LEU A 137 17.80 -6.18 17.10
CA LEU A 137 17.13 -6.89 16.01
C LEU A 137 15.59 -6.93 16.19
N GLY A 138 15.06 -6.36 17.27
CA GLY A 138 13.62 -6.41 17.59
C GLY A 138 13.17 -7.80 18.03
N GLU A 139 11.86 -7.98 18.32
CA GLU A 139 11.28 -9.27 18.76
C GLU A 139 10.55 -10.03 17.63
N ASP A 140 10.57 -9.49 16.41
CA ASP A 140 9.68 -9.94 15.32
C ASP A 140 10.04 -11.33 14.76
N ASP A 141 11.32 -11.73 14.84
CA ASP A 141 11.79 -13.05 14.38
C ASP A 141 12.03 -14.02 15.55
N ALA A 142 10.97 -14.72 15.95
CA ALA A 142 11.01 -15.71 17.03
C ALA A 142 12.08 -16.80 16.82
N ARG A 143 12.43 -17.12 15.56
CA ARG A 143 13.40 -18.17 15.26
C ARG A 143 14.83 -17.75 15.56
N VAL A 144 15.18 -16.48 15.34
CA VAL A 144 16.52 -15.96 15.74
C VAL A 144 16.67 -16.01 17.25
N HIS A 145 15.63 -15.65 18.00
CA HIS A 145 15.63 -15.69 19.46
C HIS A 145 15.79 -17.11 19.99
N GLU A 146 15.10 -18.08 19.39
CA GLU A 146 15.24 -19.49 19.73
C GLU A 146 16.67 -19.99 19.46
N LEU A 147 17.24 -19.68 18.29
CA LEU A 147 18.61 -20.06 17.93
C LEU A 147 19.65 -19.37 18.82
N ALA A 148 19.46 -18.10 19.16
CA ALA A 148 20.30 -17.37 20.11
C ALA A 148 20.26 -18.02 21.49
N ALA A 149 19.07 -18.37 22.00
CA ALA A 149 18.92 -19.04 23.29
C ALA A 149 19.59 -20.42 23.29
N GLN A 150 19.42 -21.21 22.23
CA GLN A 150 20.08 -22.50 22.06
C GLN A 150 21.62 -22.36 22.04
N LEU A 151 22.14 -21.38 21.30
CA LEU A 151 23.57 -21.11 21.19
C LEU A 151 24.16 -20.62 22.51
N THR A 152 23.49 -19.70 23.21
CA THR A 152 23.90 -19.21 24.53
C THR A 152 23.88 -20.33 25.58
N ASN A 153 22.84 -21.18 25.59
CA ASN A 153 22.78 -22.33 26.50
C ASN A 153 23.88 -23.35 26.22
N PHE A 154 24.21 -23.59 24.95
CA PHE A 154 25.30 -24.48 24.55
C PHE A 154 26.67 -23.93 24.96
N LEU A 155 26.91 -22.63 24.78
CA LEU A 155 28.16 -21.97 25.16
C LEU A 155 28.39 -21.94 26.69
N ARG A 156 27.32 -22.03 27.50
CA ARG A 156 27.40 -22.13 28.97
C ARG A 156 27.69 -23.55 29.48
N GLN A 157 27.73 -24.56 28.60
CA GLN A 157 28.09 -25.92 28.98
C GLN A 157 29.60 -26.06 29.23
N PRO A 158 30.03 -26.97 30.12
CA PRO A 158 31.45 -27.23 30.35
C PRO A 158 32.11 -27.85 29.10
N SER A 159 33.19 -27.23 28.62
CA SER A 159 34.01 -27.69 27.48
C SER A 159 33.23 -27.93 26.17
N PRO A 160 32.57 -26.92 25.59
CA PRO A 160 31.75 -27.10 24.40
C PRO A 160 32.61 -27.48 23.18
N PRO A 161 32.23 -28.52 22.42
CA PRO A 161 32.98 -28.94 21.23
C PRO A 161 32.89 -27.91 20.10
N VAL A 162 34.04 -27.59 19.50
CA VAL A 162 34.16 -26.55 18.47
C VAL A 162 33.40 -26.91 17.18
N SER A 163 33.30 -28.20 16.83
CA SER A 163 32.56 -28.67 15.64
C SER A 163 31.06 -28.39 15.72
N THR A 164 30.44 -28.66 16.86
CA THR A 164 29.02 -28.36 17.10
C THR A 164 28.78 -26.86 17.17
N LEU A 165 29.70 -26.11 17.80
CA LEU A 165 29.64 -24.65 17.84
C LEU A 165 29.63 -24.05 16.43
N GLN A 166 30.52 -24.53 15.54
CA GLN A 166 30.62 -24.05 14.16
C GLN A 166 29.30 -24.24 13.40
N LEU A 167 28.61 -25.36 13.59
CA LEU A 167 27.33 -25.63 12.96
C LEU A 167 26.22 -24.71 13.51
N MET A 168 26.17 -24.53 14.83
CA MET A 168 25.18 -23.64 15.46
C MET A 168 25.42 -22.17 15.09
N LEU A 169 26.68 -21.72 15.04
CA LEU A 169 27.06 -20.38 14.61
C LEU A 169 26.72 -20.13 13.14
N ASN A 170 26.94 -21.10 12.24
CA ASN A 170 26.57 -20.95 10.83
C ASN A 170 25.05 -20.77 10.67
N ASN A 171 24.26 -21.60 11.35
CA ASN A 171 22.80 -21.49 11.31
C ASN A 171 22.30 -20.17 11.90
N PHE A 172 22.86 -19.78 13.05
CA PHE A 172 22.53 -18.51 13.69
C PHE A 172 22.93 -17.31 12.82
N SER A 173 24.14 -17.30 12.25
CA SER A 173 24.66 -16.23 11.40
C SER A 173 23.82 -16.05 10.12
N TYR A 174 23.42 -17.15 9.48
CA TYR A 174 22.58 -17.08 8.28
C TYR A 174 21.21 -16.44 8.58
N ARG A 175 20.56 -16.86 9.68
CA ARG A 175 19.27 -16.27 10.06
C ARG A 175 19.43 -14.83 10.55
N LEU A 176 20.47 -14.56 11.33
CA LEU A 176 20.82 -13.22 11.82
C LEU A 176 21.00 -12.22 10.67
N SER A 177 21.66 -12.61 9.58
CA SER A 177 21.82 -11.75 8.39
C SER A 177 20.47 -11.33 7.80
N PHE A 178 19.56 -12.29 7.64
CA PHE A 178 18.23 -12.02 7.08
C PHE A 178 17.42 -11.08 7.98
N THR A 179 17.41 -11.33 9.29
CA THR A 179 16.69 -10.48 10.25
C THR A 179 17.32 -9.09 10.35
N ALA A 180 18.64 -8.97 10.26
CA ALA A 180 19.32 -7.68 10.23
C ALA A 180 19.01 -6.88 8.97
N GLU A 181 18.97 -7.54 7.80
CA GLU A 181 18.56 -6.92 6.53
C GLU A 181 17.11 -6.45 6.57
N ASP A 182 16.20 -7.27 7.11
CA ASP A 182 14.79 -6.94 7.25
C ASP A 182 14.59 -5.74 8.19
N GLN A 183 15.24 -5.73 9.34
CA GLN A 183 15.20 -4.60 10.28
C GLN A 183 15.81 -3.32 9.70
N ALA A 184 16.85 -3.43 8.88
CA ALA A 184 17.41 -2.30 8.15
C ALA A 184 16.43 -1.76 7.10
N ALA A 185 15.75 -2.65 6.37
CA ALA A 185 14.72 -2.29 5.39
C ALA A 185 13.51 -1.62 6.05
N ILE A 186 13.00 -2.16 7.15
CA ILE A 186 11.91 -1.58 7.95
C ILE A 186 12.29 -0.16 8.38
N ARG A 187 13.49 0.02 8.95
CA ARG A 187 13.97 1.34 9.37
C ARG A 187 14.06 2.32 8.21
N GLY A 188 14.58 1.88 7.06
CA GLY A 188 14.64 2.68 5.85
C GLY A 188 13.25 3.10 5.34
N ASN A 189 12.30 2.17 5.33
CA ASN A 189 10.93 2.42 4.90
C ASN A 189 10.19 3.36 5.86
N LEU A 190 10.33 3.18 7.17
CA LEU A 190 9.74 4.08 8.17
C LEU A 190 10.29 5.51 8.02
N LEU A 191 11.58 5.66 7.74
CA LEU A 191 12.17 6.97 7.45
C LEU A 191 11.64 7.59 6.17
N ALA A 192 11.47 6.80 5.12
CA ALA A 192 10.88 7.26 3.87
C ALA A 192 9.43 7.71 4.07
N LEU A 193 8.63 6.95 4.82
CA LEU A 193 7.26 7.31 5.20
C LEU A 193 7.22 8.60 6.02
N LEU A 194 8.10 8.75 7.02
CA LEU A 194 8.19 9.97 7.83
C LEU A 194 8.53 11.19 6.96
N ARG A 195 9.48 11.04 6.03
CA ARG A 195 9.84 12.11 5.09
C ARG A 195 8.67 12.47 4.17
N MET A 196 7.97 11.48 3.63
CA MET A 196 6.78 11.69 2.80
C MET A 196 5.67 12.42 3.56
N LEU A 197 5.48 12.12 4.84
CA LEU A 197 4.54 12.85 5.71
C LEU A 197 4.95 14.33 5.86
N PHE A 198 6.24 14.62 6.06
CA PHE A 198 6.71 16.00 6.16
C PHE A 198 6.59 16.75 4.84
N GLU A 199 6.93 16.13 3.71
CA GLU A 199 6.75 16.73 2.38
C GLU A 199 5.27 17.04 2.09
N ASN A 200 4.35 16.17 2.53
CA ASN A 200 2.91 16.42 2.44
C ASN A 200 2.48 17.62 3.30
N ILE A 201 2.96 17.71 4.55
CA ILE A 201 2.68 18.87 5.44
C ILE A 201 3.21 20.18 4.83
N ALA A 202 4.38 20.16 4.19
CA ALA A 202 4.93 21.30 3.45
C ALA A 202 4.01 21.74 2.31
N ALA A 203 3.51 20.79 1.51
CA ALA A 203 2.64 21.09 0.38
C ALA A 203 1.28 21.69 0.80
N LEU A 204 0.77 21.33 1.98
CA LEU A 204 -0.50 21.84 2.52
C LEU A 204 -0.39 23.25 3.14
N THR A 205 0.80 23.83 3.26
CA THR A 205 1.05 25.11 3.94
C THR A 205 1.58 26.17 2.97
N LEU A 206 0.72 26.61 2.05
CA LEU A 206 1.09 27.47 0.91
C LEU A 206 1.44 28.94 1.27
N ASP A 207 1.10 29.45 2.46
CA ASP A 207 1.18 30.90 2.75
C ASP A 207 2.01 31.30 3.99
N ASP A 208 2.61 30.36 4.73
CA ASP A 208 3.33 30.68 5.96
C ASP A 208 4.82 30.31 5.86
N GLN A 209 5.67 31.32 5.61
CA GLN A 209 7.13 31.20 5.54
C GLN A 209 7.72 30.54 6.80
N TRP A 210 7.05 30.69 7.96
CA TRP A 210 7.48 30.04 9.20
C TRP A 210 7.22 28.53 9.17
N LEU A 211 6.06 28.09 8.66
CA LEU A 211 5.74 26.65 8.52
C LEU A 211 6.67 25.99 7.50
N HIS A 212 6.96 26.66 6.39
CA HIS A 212 7.89 26.14 5.38
C HIS A 212 9.29 25.90 5.97
N GLY A 213 9.86 26.87 6.69
CA GLY A 213 11.16 26.72 7.34
C GLY A 213 11.17 25.64 8.45
N GLN A 214 10.05 25.42 9.13
CA GLN A 214 9.92 24.36 10.13
C GLN A 214 9.84 22.97 9.50
N VAL A 215 9.17 22.84 8.36
CA VAL A 215 9.10 21.57 7.61
C VAL A 215 10.43 21.23 6.96
N GLU A 216 11.14 22.20 6.38
CA GLU A 216 12.52 21.99 5.91
C GLU A 216 13.45 21.55 7.05
N ALA A 217 13.33 22.17 8.23
CA ALA A 217 14.08 21.77 9.41
C ALA A 217 13.72 20.35 9.91
N LEU A 218 12.45 19.94 9.80
CA LEU A 218 12.00 18.58 10.10
C LEU A 218 12.61 17.55 9.12
N ILE A 219 12.62 17.85 7.82
CA ILE A 219 13.25 17.01 6.79
C ILE A 219 14.76 16.91 7.03
N ALA A 220 15.42 18.02 7.34
CA ALA A 220 16.85 18.04 7.65
C ALA A 220 17.18 17.22 8.91
N ALA A 221 16.33 17.28 9.93
CA ALA A 221 16.52 16.54 11.17
C ALA A 221 16.20 15.03 11.05
N SER A 222 15.32 14.64 10.12
CA SER A 222 15.01 13.23 9.83
C SER A 222 15.99 12.56 8.85
N THR A 223 16.92 13.32 8.27
CA THR A 223 17.94 12.80 7.36
C THR A 223 19.05 12.06 8.13
N PRO A 224 19.45 10.85 7.73
CA PRO A 224 20.51 10.08 8.40
C PRO A 224 21.85 10.83 8.49
N PRO A 225 22.67 10.60 9.54
CA PRO A 225 22.43 9.68 10.66
C PRO A 225 21.42 10.24 11.66
N LEU A 226 20.48 9.38 12.09
CA LEU A 226 19.57 9.70 13.18
C LEU A 226 20.27 9.49 14.52
N THR A 227 20.16 10.49 15.38
CA THR A 227 20.55 10.39 16.78
C THR A 227 19.33 10.67 17.65
N LEU A 228 19.34 10.18 18.89
CA LEU A 228 18.25 10.46 19.86
C LEU A 228 17.97 11.96 19.97
N ARG A 229 19.01 12.79 19.98
CA ARG A 229 18.90 14.25 19.99
C ARG A 229 18.17 14.81 18.76
N ARG A 230 18.44 14.27 17.56
CA ARG A 230 17.74 14.67 16.33
C ARG A 230 16.27 14.23 16.35
N LEU A 231 15.98 13.06 16.91
CA LEU A 231 14.60 12.60 17.08
C LEU A 231 13.81 13.46 18.07
N ASP A 232 14.44 13.89 19.18
CA ASP A 232 13.84 14.85 20.11
C ASP A 232 13.55 16.20 19.44
N ASP A 233 14.48 16.68 18.60
CA ASP A 233 14.29 17.91 17.83
C ASP A 233 13.15 17.77 16.80
N VAL A 234 13.02 16.61 16.13
CA VAL A 234 11.89 16.30 15.24
C VAL A 234 10.58 16.31 16.02
N GLN A 235 10.53 15.66 17.19
CA GLN A 235 9.32 15.58 18.01
C GLN A 235 8.86 16.97 18.49
N ARG A 236 9.79 17.82 18.95
CA ARG A 236 9.46 19.20 19.37
C ARG A 236 8.90 20.02 18.22
N ARG A 237 9.56 19.99 17.06
CA ARG A 237 9.13 20.75 15.87
C ARG A 237 7.79 20.27 15.35
N LEU A 238 7.55 18.96 15.35
CA LEU A 238 6.26 18.40 14.95
C LEU A 238 5.13 18.88 15.88
N LYS A 239 5.39 18.95 17.19
CA LYS A 239 4.44 19.51 18.16
C LYS A 239 4.13 20.98 17.87
N ASP A 240 5.13 21.79 17.53
CA ASP A 240 4.94 23.20 17.17
C ASP A 240 4.08 23.36 15.90
N VAL A 241 4.32 22.52 14.88
CA VAL A 241 3.52 22.49 13.65
C VAL A 241 2.06 22.11 13.94
N ILE A 242 1.83 21.09 14.76
CA ILE A 242 0.47 20.65 15.16
C ILE A 242 -0.27 21.78 15.88
N VAL A 243 0.39 22.46 16.83
CA VAL A 243 -0.22 23.58 17.55
C VAL A 243 -0.58 24.72 16.60
N LYS A 244 0.30 25.04 15.65
CA LYS A 244 0.05 26.09 14.65
C LYS A 244 -1.07 25.75 13.68
N GLN A 245 -1.17 24.49 13.23
CA GLN A 245 -2.29 24.04 12.41
C GLN A 245 -3.62 24.10 13.16
N SER A 246 -3.65 23.74 14.45
CA SER A 246 -4.84 23.90 15.28
C SER A 246 -5.27 25.36 15.37
N GLN A 247 -4.34 26.27 15.65
CA GLN A 247 -4.61 27.72 15.72
C GLN A 247 -5.13 28.29 14.39
N ALA A 248 -4.61 27.82 13.26
CA ALA A 248 -5.10 28.25 11.94
C ALA A 248 -6.54 27.78 11.68
N LYS A 249 -6.87 26.55 12.07
CA LYS A 249 -8.23 26.01 11.99
C LYS A 249 -9.20 26.77 12.89
N ASP A 250 -8.79 27.10 14.12
CA ASP A 250 -9.62 27.85 15.06
C ASP A 250 -9.95 29.26 14.52
N ARG A 251 -8.96 29.94 13.92
CA ARG A 251 -9.18 31.25 13.26
C ARG A 251 -10.14 31.19 12.08
N LEU A 252 -10.11 30.10 11.30
CA LEU A 252 -11.05 29.89 10.20
C LEU A 252 -12.49 29.74 10.70
N LEU A 253 -12.68 28.96 11.76
CA LEU A 253 -13.99 28.78 12.39
C LEU A 253 -14.49 30.09 13.00
N GLU A 254 -13.61 30.82 13.70
CA GLU A 254 -13.93 32.12 14.29
C GLU A 254 -14.31 33.16 13.21
N ALA A 255 -13.58 33.22 12.09
CA ALA A 255 -13.93 34.09 10.97
C ALA A 255 -15.27 33.71 10.33
N GLN A 256 -15.58 32.42 10.25
CA GLN A 256 -16.86 31.93 9.74
C GLN A 256 -18.03 32.32 10.67
N ASP A 257 -17.84 32.26 11.99
CA ASP A 257 -18.85 32.66 12.95
C ASP A 257 -19.02 34.18 13.00
N GLN A 258 -17.94 34.96 12.92
CA GLN A 258 -18.01 36.42 12.76
C GLN A 258 -18.80 36.82 11.50
N MET A 259 -18.66 36.08 10.40
CA MET A 259 -19.43 36.33 9.18
C MET A 259 -20.93 36.07 9.39
N LYS A 260 -21.30 35.02 10.13
CA LYS A 260 -22.71 34.73 10.45
C LYS A 260 -23.31 35.83 11.31
N GLU A 261 -22.58 36.32 12.31
CA GLU A 261 -23.03 37.43 13.16
C GLU A 261 -23.23 38.71 12.34
N LEU A 262 -22.30 39.05 11.44
CA LEU A 262 -22.44 40.22 10.55
C LEU A 262 -23.66 40.10 9.62
N LEU A 263 -23.93 38.90 9.07
CA LEU A 263 -25.12 38.66 8.25
C LEU A 263 -26.42 38.77 9.05
N ALA A 264 -26.44 38.26 10.29
CA ALA A 264 -27.59 38.40 11.18
C ALA A 264 -27.88 39.87 11.51
N ALA A 265 -26.85 40.64 11.87
CA ALA A 265 -26.97 42.07 12.14
C ALA A 265 -27.44 42.87 10.90
N PHE A 266 -27.02 42.46 9.70
CA PHE A 266 -27.47 43.05 8.45
C PHE A 266 -28.97 42.79 8.20
N ILE A 267 -29.44 41.56 8.42
CA ILE A 267 -30.87 41.21 8.28
C ILE A 267 -31.73 41.98 9.29
N GLU A 268 -31.28 42.08 10.53
CA GLU A 268 -31.99 42.80 11.59
C GLU A 268 -32.13 44.30 11.28
N ARG A 269 -31.06 44.94 10.76
CA ARG A 269 -31.11 46.35 10.32
C ARG A 269 -32.02 46.57 9.11
N LEU A 270 -32.08 45.62 8.18
CA LEU A 270 -33.03 45.69 7.07
C LEU A 270 -34.49 45.61 7.57
N ALA A 271 -34.77 44.75 8.55
CA ALA A 271 -36.09 44.64 9.15
C ALA A 271 -36.50 45.95 9.87
N HIS A 272 -35.57 46.58 10.59
CA HIS A 272 -35.84 47.87 11.26
C HIS A 272 -36.11 49.03 10.27
N MET A 273 -35.42 49.02 9.11
CA MET A 273 -35.67 49.99 8.04
C MET A 273 -37.07 49.80 7.42
N ASP A 274 -37.53 48.57 7.27
CA ASP A 274 -38.88 48.26 6.78
C ASP A 274 -39.96 48.74 7.76
N GLU A 275 -39.77 48.48 9.05
CA GLU A 275 -40.68 48.92 10.12
C GLU A 275 -40.80 50.46 10.21
N SER A 276 -39.67 51.17 10.20
CA SER A 276 -39.64 52.64 10.23
C SER A 276 -40.27 53.27 8.97
N SER A 277 -40.04 52.68 7.78
CA SER A 277 -40.68 53.11 6.53
C SER A 277 -42.19 52.87 6.53
N SER A 278 -42.65 51.76 7.11
CA SER A 278 -44.07 51.45 7.29
C SER A 278 -44.75 52.43 8.25
N ALA A 279 -44.12 52.74 9.39
CA ALA A 279 -44.61 53.75 10.32
C ALA A 279 -44.71 55.14 9.68
N TYR A 280 -43.73 55.53 8.86
CA TYR A 280 -43.79 56.77 8.08
C TYR A 280 -44.97 56.78 7.10
N HIS A 281 -45.19 55.70 6.34
CA HIS A 281 -46.36 55.58 5.46
C HIS A 281 -47.68 55.74 6.22
N ALA A 282 -47.83 55.10 7.38
CA ALA A 282 -49.02 55.25 8.22
C ALA A 282 -49.25 56.70 8.67
N THR A 283 -48.19 57.42 9.03
CA THR A 283 -48.30 58.85 9.38
C THR A 283 -48.70 59.73 8.20
N LEU A 284 -48.18 59.45 7.00
CA LEU A 284 -48.55 60.16 5.77
C LEU A 284 -50.02 59.91 5.40
N GLU A 285 -50.46 58.66 5.48
CA GLU A 285 -51.84 58.27 5.17
C GLU A 285 -52.82 58.89 6.15
N GLY A 286 -52.53 58.84 7.45
CA GLY A 286 -53.34 59.52 8.48
C GLY A 286 -53.36 61.05 8.32
N CYS A 287 -52.26 61.67 7.91
CA CYS A 287 -52.25 63.10 7.58
C CYS A 287 -53.07 63.40 6.32
N ALA A 288 -52.98 62.58 5.28
CA ALA A 288 -53.73 62.74 4.03
C ALA A 288 -55.25 62.63 4.26
N GLU A 289 -55.69 61.65 5.07
CA GLU A 289 -57.10 61.52 5.47
C GLU A 289 -57.61 62.75 6.24
N ARG A 290 -56.82 63.23 7.22
CA ARG A 290 -57.17 64.41 8.04
C ARG A 290 -57.19 65.69 7.20
N ILE A 291 -56.31 65.82 6.21
CA ILE A 291 -56.34 66.94 5.23
C ILE A 291 -57.60 66.86 4.37
N GLY A 292 -58.00 65.66 3.92
CA GLY A 292 -59.22 65.47 3.12
C GLY A 292 -60.52 65.78 3.87
N GLN A 293 -60.50 65.72 5.20
CA GLN A 293 -61.63 66.03 6.08
C GLN A 293 -61.61 67.47 6.64
N ALA A 294 -60.51 68.21 6.44
CA ALA A 294 -60.36 69.55 6.99
C ALA A 294 -61.30 70.55 6.30
N THR A 295 -61.99 71.36 7.09
CA THR A 295 -62.92 72.38 6.59
C THR A 295 -62.40 73.79 6.78
N GLN A 296 -61.34 73.96 7.58
CA GLN A 296 -60.71 75.26 7.87
C GLN A 296 -59.19 75.22 7.65
N LEU A 297 -58.65 76.32 7.14
CA LEU A 297 -57.21 76.44 6.86
C LEU A 297 -56.34 76.30 8.13
N GLN A 298 -56.86 76.66 9.31
CA GLN A 298 -56.15 76.47 10.59
C GLN A 298 -55.92 74.99 10.95
N GLU A 299 -56.72 74.06 10.43
CA GLU A 299 -56.61 72.61 10.70
C GLU A 299 -55.48 71.96 9.89
N ILE A 300 -55.06 72.59 8.79
CA ILE A 300 -54.07 72.06 7.83
C ILE A 300 -52.63 72.40 8.26
N THR A 301 -52.41 73.59 8.83
CA THR A 301 -51.09 74.05 9.29
C THR A 301 -50.37 73.05 10.23
N PRO A 302 -51.00 72.51 11.29
CA PRO A 302 -50.35 71.52 12.16
C PRO A 302 -50.06 70.18 11.45
N LEU A 303 -50.89 69.77 10.49
CA LEU A 303 -50.67 68.55 9.69
C LEU A 303 -49.44 68.68 8.78
N LEU A 304 -49.24 69.85 8.17
CA LEU A 304 -48.03 70.13 7.39
C LEU A 304 -46.77 70.10 8.25
N GLN A 305 -46.83 70.60 9.48
CA GLN A 305 -45.73 70.48 10.43
C GLN A 305 -45.46 69.01 10.81
N GLU A 306 -46.49 68.22 11.07
CA GLU A 306 -46.38 66.79 11.35
C GLU A 306 -45.67 66.04 10.20
N VAL A 307 -46.11 66.24 8.95
CA VAL A 307 -45.51 65.65 7.75
C VAL A 307 -44.07 66.11 7.55
N MET A 308 -43.76 67.40 7.70
CA MET A 308 -42.38 67.90 7.54
C MET A 308 -41.43 67.34 8.62
N THR A 309 -41.93 67.15 9.84
CA THR A 309 -41.13 66.60 10.95
C THR A 309 -40.88 65.12 10.73
N ALA A 310 -41.91 64.35 10.36
CA ALA A 310 -41.79 62.94 10.00
C ALA A 310 -40.87 62.72 8.78
N THR A 311 -41.01 63.56 7.74
CA THR A 311 -40.17 63.48 6.53
C THR A 311 -38.70 63.81 6.82
N ARG A 312 -38.42 64.77 7.71
CA ARG A 312 -37.04 65.04 8.15
C ARG A 312 -36.47 63.92 9.00
N ALA A 313 -37.27 63.31 9.87
CA ALA A 313 -36.85 62.19 10.70
C ALA A 313 -36.45 60.97 9.85
N ILE A 314 -37.33 60.53 8.93
CA ILE A 314 -37.04 59.38 8.05
C ILE A 314 -35.90 59.67 7.07
N ALA A 315 -35.73 60.91 6.61
CA ALA A 315 -34.63 61.29 5.73
C ALA A 315 -33.27 61.24 6.44
N LEU A 316 -33.23 61.61 7.73
CA LEU A 316 -32.00 61.54 8.53
C LEU A 316 -31.66 60.08 8.86
N GLU A 317 -32.65 59.30 9.30
CA GLU A 317 -32.53 57.88 9.64
C GLU A 317 -32.14 57.04 8.42
N SER A 318 -32.82 57.22 7.27
CA SER A 318 -32.47 56.53 6.02
C SER A 318 -31.04 56.80 5.56
N ARG A 319 -30.49 57.99 5.86
CA ARG A 319 -29.12 58.35 5.48
C ARG A 319 -28.10 57.65 6.37
N VAL A 320 -28.32 57.63 7.68
CA VAL A 320 -27.47 56.91 8.65
C VAL A 320 -27.49 55.42 8.36
N THR A 321 -28.69 54.84 8.21
CA THR A 321 -28.84 53.40 7.94
C THR A 321 -28.22 53.01 6.60
N ARG A 322 -28.31 53.86 5.56
CA ARG A 322 -27.63 53.62 4.27
C ARG A 322 -26.12 53.55 4.40
N ASP A 323 -25.50 54.52 5.08
CA ASP A 323 -24.04 54.55 5.25
C ASP A 323 -23.56 53.32 6.02
N GLU A 324 -24.29 52.93 7.07
CA GLU A 324 -23.94 51.76 7.85
C GLU A 324 -24.14 50.43 7.11
N LEU A 325 -25.22 50.29 6.32
CA LEU A 325 -25.45 49.13 5.47
C LEU A 325 -24.37 49.02 4.37
N HIS A 326 -23.91 50.16 3.84
CA HIS A 326 -22.81 50.19 2.87
C HIS A 326 -21.52 49.64 3.51
N HIS A 327 -21.17 50.07 4.72
CA HIS A 327 -20.01 49.56 5.43
C HIS A 327 -20.10 48.09 5.82
N LEU A 328 -21.28 47.62 6.25
CA LEU A 328 -21.51 46.21 6.55
C LEU A 328 -21.39 45.34 5.29
N ARG A 329 -21.91 45.83 4.16
CA ARG A 329 -21.81 45.16 2.86
C ARG A 329 -20.36 45.04 2.39
N GLU A 330 -19.58 46.11 2.47
CA GLU A 330 -18.15 46.08 2.14
C GLU A 330 -17.37 45.06 2.98
N ARG A 331 -17.63 45.01 4.30
CA ARG A 331 -17.01 44.01 5.19
C ARG A 331 -17.44 42.58 4.85
N SER A 332 -18.71 42.37 4.50
CA SER A 332 -19.23 41.06 4.12
C SER A 332 -18.64 40.58 2.79
N GLU A 333 -18.57 41.45 1.78
CA GLU A 333 -17.98 41.14 0.47
C GLU A 333 -16.47 40.83 0.60
N ALA A 334 -15.73 41.59 1.41
CA ALA A 334 -14.32 41.33 1.69
C ALA A 334 -14.10 39.98 2.39
N GLY A 335 -14.93 39.64 3.38
CA GLY A 335 -14.83 38.35 4.06
C GLY A 335 -15.24 37.16 3.17
N HIS A 336 -16.25 37.33 2.29
CA HIS A 336 -16.61 36.32 1.29
C HIS A 336 -15.47 36.03 0.32
N ALA A 337 -14.80 37.08 -0.17
CA ALA A 337 -13.63 36.93 -1.04
C ALA A 337 -12.51 36.15 -0.35
N GLN A 338 -12.26 36.43 0.93
CA GLN A 338 -11.24 35.73 1.71
C GLN A 338 -11.59 34.26 1.95
N ILE A 339 -12.84 33.95 2.30
CA ILE A 339 -13.32 32.56 2.48
C ILE A 339 -13.20 31.79 1.16
N SER A 340 -13.63 32.38 0.04
CA SER A 340 -13.53 31.75 -1.27
C SER A 340 -12.08 31.45 -1.66
N LYS A 341 -11.17 32.40 -1.41
CA LYS A 341 -9.72 32.20 -1.65
C LYS A 341 -9.16 31.05 -0.82
N LEU A 342 -9.51 30.96 0.46
CA LEU A 342 -9.07 29.89 1.35
C LEU A 342 -9.68 28.53 0.97
N GLN A 343 -10.95 28.49 0.54
CA GLN A 343 -11.58 27.28 0.02
C GLN A 343 -10.92 26.79 -1.26
N GLN A 344 -10.55 27.71 -2.16
CA GLN A 344 -9.86 27.36 -3.39
C GLN A 344 -8.46 26.81 -3.12
N ALA A 345 -7.70 27.44 -2.23
CA ALA A 345 -6.39 26.93 -1.79
C ALA A 345 -6.52 25.53 -1.13
N LEU A 346 -7.57 25.29 -0.34
CA LEU A 346 -7.85 23.99 0.25
C LEU A 346 -8.22 22.94 -0.82
N HIS A 347 -9.01 23.33 -1.83
CA HIS A 347 -9.40 22.46 -2.93
C HIS A 347 -8.20 22.09 -3.82
N GLU A 348 -7.32 23.05 -4.10
CA GLU A 348 -6.05 22.82 -4.81
C GLU A 348 -5.13 21.90 -4.01
N ALA A 349 -4.97 22.15 -2.71
CA ALA A 349 -4.24 21.28 -1.79
C ALA A 349 -4.83 19.85 -1.72
N SER A 350 -6.16 19.73 -1.79
CA SER A 350 -6.86 18.44 -1.83
C SER A 350 -6.74 17.73 -3.19
N ALA A 351 -6.72 18.47 -4.30
CA ALA A 351 -6.48 17.93 -5.63
C ALA A 351 -5.05 17.39 -5.76
N GLN A 352 -4.05 18.11 -5.22
CA GLN A 352 -2.69 17.59 -5.03
C GLN A 352 -2.66 16.33 -4.17
N ALA A 353 -3.59 16.18 -3.22
CA ALA A 353 -3.66 15.01 -2.34
C ALA A 353 -4.28 13.75 -3.02
N ARG A 354 -5.00 13.88 -4.14
CA ARG A 354 -5.69 12.75 -4.81
C ARG A 354 -5.14 12.40 -6.20
N HIS A 355 -4.41 13.31 -6.83
CA HIS A 355 -3.82 13.10 -8.15
C HIS A 355 -2.29 13.05 -8.10
N ASP A 356 -1.69 12.31 -9.03
CA ASP A 356 -0.26 12.29 -9.27
C ASP A 356 0.13 13.54 -10.10
N PRO A 357 1.06 14.38 -9.62
CA PRO A 357 1.39 15.66 -10.27
C PRO A 357 2.08 15.49 -11.63
N LEU A 358 2.72 14.33 -11.87
CA LEU A 358 3.42 14.07 -13.14
C LEU A 358 2.44 13.70 -14.25
N THR A 359 1.54 12.76 -13.98
CA THR A 359 0.69 12.13 -15.00
C THR A 359 -0.76 12.64 -15.01
N GLY A 360 -1.18 13.33 -13.94
CA GLY A 360 -2.56 13.75 -13.72
C GLY A 360 -3.53 12.58 -13.41
N SER A 361 -3.02 11.34 -13.34
CA SER A 361 -3.79 10.17 -12.89
C SER A 361 -4.12 10.27 -11.40
N LEU A 362 -4.97 9.41 -10.87
CA LEU A 362 -5.11 9.31 -9.42
C LEU A 362 -3.76 8.89 -8.79
N ASN A 363 -3.46 9.39 -7.60
CA ASN A 363 -2.37 8.84 -6.80
C ASN A 363 -2.90 7.67 -5.94
N ARG A 364 -2.03 7.05 -5.13
CA ARG A 364 -2.41 5.91 -4.29
C ARG A 364 -3.59 6.21 -3.36
N LYS A 365 -3.63 7.39 -2.73
CA LYS A 365 -4.75 7.80 -1.90
C LYS A 365 -6.05 7.94 -2.70
N GLY A 366 -5.96 8.55 -3.90
CA GLY A 366 -7.09 8.66 -4.82
C GLY A 366 -7.62 7.30 -5.28
N LEU A 367 -6.73 6.32 -5.50
CA LEU A 367 -7.09 4.94 -5.82
C LEU A 367 -7.87 4.28 -4.67
N ASP A 368 -7.39 4.38 -3.43
CA ASP A 368 -8.02 3.73 -2.28
C ASP A 368 -9.47 4.21 -2.10
N GLU A 369 -9.70 5.53 -2.18
CA GLU A 369 -11.04 6.13 -2.10
C GLU A 369 -11.97 5.68 -3.25
N VAL A 370 -11.42 5.56 -4.46
CA VAL A 370 -12.17 5.09 -5.62
C VAL A 370 -12.51 3.62 -5.49
N MET A 371 -11.56 2.80 -5.04
CA MET A 371 -11.79 1.38 -4.87
C MET A 371 -12.84 1.11 -3.81
N GLU A 372 -12.78 1.77 -2.66
CA GLU A 372 -13.79 1.63 -1.62
C GLU A 372 -15.20 1.96 -2.15
N ARG A 373 -15.31 3.06 -2.91
CA ARG A 373 -16.56 3.50 -3.52
C ARG A 373 -17.09 2.52 -4.56
N GLU A 374 -16.25 2.07 -5.49
CA GLU A 374 -16.69 1.17 -6.57
C GLU A 374 -16.94 -0.26 -6.07
N ILE A 375 -16.21 -0.74 -5.05
CA ILE A 375 -16.52 -2.02 -4.38
C ILE A 375 -17.91 -1.94 -3.72
N ALA A 376 -18.20 -0.86 -2.99
CA ALA A 376 -19.51 -0.68 -2.37
C ALA A 376 -20.64 -0.60 -3.41
N ARG A 377 -20.38 0.07 -4.54
CA ARG A 377 -21.32 0.15 -5.67
C ARG A 377 -21.56 -1.21 -6.33
N ALA A 378 -20.49 -1.93 -6.66
CA ALA A 378 -20.54 -3.26 -7.27
C ALA A 378 -21.32 -4.25 -6.40
N ARG A 379 -21.08 -4.24 -5.08
CA ARG A 379 -21.81 -5.07 -4.11
C ARG A 379 -23.30 -4.75 -4.04
N ARG A 380 -23.69 -3.47 -4.09
CA ARG A 380 -25.11 -3.05 -4.06
C ARG A 380 -25.86 -3.39 -5.34
N ASN A 381 -25.19 -3.30 -6.48
CA ASN A 381 -25.80 -3.48 -7.80
C ASN A 381 -25.62 -4.91 -8.34
N GLU A 382 -24.93 -5.78 -7.61
CA GLU A 382 -24.52 -7.11 -8.06
C GLU A 382 -23.80 -7.07 -9.42
N SER A 383 -23.02 -6.01 -9.66
CA SER A 383 -22.29 -5.81 -10.91
C SER A 383 -20.81 -6.20 -10.79
N PRO A 384 -20.18 -6.70 -11.87
CA PRO A 384 -18.78 -7.10 -11.81
C PRO A 384 -17.85 -5.88 -11.77
N LEU A 385 -16.77 -5.98 -10.99
CA LEU A 385 -15.70 -4.99 -10.92
C LEU A 385 -14.38 -5.66 -11.25
N CYS A 386 -13.62 -5.11 -12.20
CA CYS A 386 -12.27 -5.58 -12.50
C CYS A 386 -11.22 -4.55 -12.09
N VAL A 387 -10.06 -5.07 -11.69
CA VAL A 387 -8.86 -4.28 -11.42
C VAL A 387 -7.74 -4.83 -12.29
N ALA A 388 -7.02 -3.93 -12.97
CA ALA A 388 -5.84 -4.26 -13.75
C ALA A 388 -4.61 -3.57 -13.15
N LEU A 389 -3.54 -4.33 -12.92
CA LEU A 389 -2.23 -3.79 -12.56
C LEU A 389 -1.33 -3.83 -13.79
N LEU A 390 -0.69 -2.70 -14.09
CA LEU A 390 0.18 -2.49 -15.24
C LEU A 390 1.57 -2.07 -14.74
N ASP A 391 2.60 -2.49 -15.45
CA ASP A 391 3.97 -2.05 -15.24
C ASP A 391 4.67 -1.82 -16.59
N LEU A 392 5.34 -0.67 -16.72
CA LEU A 392 6.10 -0.34 -17.92
C LEU A 392 7.30 -1.27 -18.09
N ASP A 393 7.33 -1.97 -19.23
CA ASP A 393 8.41 -2.91 -19.51
C ASP A 393 9.75 -2.18 -19.72
N ASN A 394 10.78 -2.63 -19.01
CA ASN A 394 12.15 -2.10 -19.13
C ASN A 394 12.28 -0.60 -18.82
N PHE A 395 11.42 -0.04 -17.96
CA PHE A 395 11.46 1.39 -17.62
C PHE A 395 12.82 1.86 -17.08
N LYS A 396 13.48 1.06 -16.24
CA LYS A 396 14.86 1.33 -15.81
C LYS A 396 15.83 1.50 -16.99
N ALA A 397 15.75 0.66 -18.02
CA ALA A 397 16.60 0.77 -19.20
C ALA A 397 16.29 2.03 -20.04
N ILE A 398 15.03 2.49 -20.04
CA ILE A 398 14.64 3.77 -20.64
C ILE A 398 15.33 4.91 -19.88
N ASN A 399 15.25 4.93 -18.55
CA ASN A 399 15.91 5.93 -17.72
C ASN A 399 17.43 5.92 -17.88
N ASP A 400 18.05 4.74 -17.84
CA ASP A 400 19.50 4.59 -17.93
C ASP A 400 20.03 5.04 -19.31
N ARG A 401 19.26 4.83 -20.39
CA ARG A 401 19.66 5.19 -21.76
C ARG A 401 19.34 6.64 -22.13
N LEU A 402 18.19 7.15 -21.69
CA LEU A 402 17.60 8.38 -22.20
C LEU A 402 17.42 9.48 -21.14
N GLY A 403 17.79 9.18 -19.89
CA GLY A 403 17.68 10.06 -18.74
C GLY A 403 16.28 10.07 -18.12
N HIS A 404 16.21 10.50 -16.86
CA HIS A 404 14.98 10.53 -16.07
C HIS A 404 13.87 11.37 -16.69
N ALA A 405 14.20 12.50 -17.32
CA ALA A 405 13.21 13.35 -18.00
C ALA A 405 12.46 12.59 -19.11
N SER A 406 13.12 11.64 -19.78
CA SER A 406 12.51 10.82 -20.84
C SER A 406 11.64 9.70 -20.26
N GLY A 407 12.03 9.15 -19.10
CA GLY A 407 11.17 8.26 -18.33
C GLY A 407 9.89 8.95 -17.87
N ASP A 408 10.01 10.19 -17.38
CA ASP A 408 8.85 10.99 -16.98
C ASP A 408 7.89 11.21 -18.15
N GLN A 409 8.42 11.53 -19.33
CA GLN A 409 7.62 11.67 -20.55
C GLN A 409 7.00 10.34 -21.00
N ALA A 410 7.68 9.21 -20.80
CA ALA A 410 7.11 7.89 -21.07
C ALA A 410 5.90 7.57 -20.16
N LEU A 411 5.94 7.98 -18.89
CA LEU A 411 4.83 7.84 -17.95
C LEU A 411 3.65 8.76 -18.32
N ILE A 412 3.94 10.00 -18.69
CA ILE A 412 2.93 10.96 -19.19
C ILE A 412 2.25 10.40 -20.43
N HIS A 413 3.02 9.82 -21.36
CA HIS A 413 2.50 9.22 -22.59
C HIS A 413 1.56 8.05 -22.30
N LEU A 414 1.94 7.11 -21.42
CA LEU A 414 1.06 6.02 -21.00
C LEU A 414 -0.27 6.57 -20.46
N ALA A 415 -0.19 7.53 -19.54
CA ALA A 415 -1.38 8.09 -18.90
C ALA A 415 -2.30 8.81 -19.89
N ALA A 416 -1.73 9.53 -20.86
CA ALA A 416 -2.48 10.17 -21.94
C ALA A 416 -3.20 9.15 -22.83
N VAL A 417 -2.48 8.11 -23.28
CA VAL A 417 -3.06 7.04 -24.12
C VAL A 417 -4.16 6.28 -23.36
N ALA A 418 -3.93 5.96 -22.09
CA ALA A 418 -4.94 5.30 -21.26
C ALA A 418 -6.20 6.16 -21.11
N ARG A 419 -6.05 7.47 -20.88
CA ARG A 419 -7.19 8.39 -20.76
C ARG A 419 -8.03 8.50 -22.03
N GLU A 420 -7.42 8.37 -23.21
CA GLU A 420 -8.12 8.41 -24.50
C GLU A 420 -8.79 7.08 -24.87
N VAL A 421 -8.18 5.94 -24.51
CA VAL A 421 -8.61 4.60 -24.95
C VAL A 421 -9.62 3.96 -23.98
N MET A 422 -9.56 4.35 -22.71
CA MET A 422 -10.43 3.83 -21.66
C MET A 422 -11.72 4.65 -21.56
N ARG A 423 -12.77 4.06 -20.97
CA ARG A 423 -14.07 4.73 -20.83
C ARG A 423 -13.98 5.84 -19.79
N PRO A 424 -14.85 6.87 -19.82
CA PRO A 424 -14.86 7.93 -18.80
C PRO A 424 -15.04 7.44 -17.35
N GLN A 425 -15.66 6.27 -17.18
CA GLN A 425 -15.88 5.63 -15.87
C GLN A 425 -14.69 4.74 -15.42
N ASP A 426 -13.77 4.41 -16.33
CA ASP A 426 -12.58 3.63 -16.01
C ASP A 426 -11.56 4.58 -15.36
N MET A 427 -11.07 4.23 -14.18
CA MET A 427 -10.22 5.13 -13.40
C MET A 427 -8.78 4.65 -13.41
N LEU A 428 -7.88 5.52 -13.88
CA LEU A 428 -6.44 5.28 -13.89
C LEU A 428 -5.78 5.89 -12.65
N ALA A 429 -4.98 5.09 -11.95
CA ALA A 429 -4.16 5.52 -10.84
C ALA A 429 -2.69 5.12 -11.04
N ARG A 430 -1.77 5.97 -10.59
CA ARG A 430 -0.36 5.65 -10.46
C ARG A 430 -0.14 5.03 -9.08
N TYR A 431 0.24 3.76 -9.04
CA TYR A 431 0.39 2.97 -7.82
C TYR A 431 1.82 2.98 -7.28
N GLY A 432 2.80 3.02 -8.20
CA GLY A 432 4.23 3.03 -7.92
C GLY A 432 5.00 3.96 -8.86
N GLY A 433 6.33 3.78 -8.91
CA GLY A 433 7.20 4.59 -9.78
C GLY A 433 6.88 4.41 -11.27
N GLU A 434 6.70 3.16 -11.69
CA GLU A 434 6.43 2.74 -13.07
C GLU A 434 5.16 1.89 -13.21
N GLU A 435 4.37 1.80 -12.13
CA GLU A 435 3.21 0.93 -11.99
C GLU A 435 1.90 1.73 -11.96
N PHE A 436 0.90 1.25 -12.67
CA PHE A 436 -0.43 1.84 -12.75
C PHE A 436 -1.51 0.82 -12.44
N VAL A 437 -2.56 1.27 -11.75
CA VAL A 437 -3.78 0.50 -11.52
C VAL A 437 -4.92 1.10 -12.31
N LEU A 438 -5.67 0.24 -12.99
CA LEU A 438 -6.90 0.58 -13.69
C LEU A 438 -8.08 -0.08 -12.99
N VAL A 439 -9.05 0.73 -12.60
CA VAL A 439 -10.32 0.30 -12.01
C VAL A 439 -11.37 0.31 -13.11
N LEU A 440 -12.03 -0.83 -13.33
CA LEU A 440 -12.96 -1.05 -14.42
C LEU A 440 -14.35 -1.42 -13.87
N PRO A 441 -15.21 -0.44 -13.56
CA PRO A 441 -16.56 -0.68 -13.08
C PRO A 441 -17.41 -1.39 -14.12
N ASP A 442 -18.39 -2.17 -13.65
CA ASP A 442 -19.37 -2.90 -14.47
C ASP A 442 -18.70 -3.76 -15.57
N THR A 443 -17.55 -4.36 -15.25
CA THR A 443 -16.69 -5.09 -16.18
C THR A 443 -16.33 -6.47 -15.61
N ALA A 444 -16.64 -7.53 -16.36
CA ALA A 444 -16.25 -8.90 -16.03
C ALA A 444 -14.83 -9.23 -16.54
N LEU A 445 -14.21 -10.29 -16.00
CA LEU A 445 -12.79 -10.63 -16.26
C LEU A 445 -12.42 -10.63 -17.75
N ASN A 446 -13.19 -11.32 -18.59
CA ASN A 446 -12.92 -11.41 -20.03
C ASN A 446 -12.94 -10.02 -20.71
N GLN A 447 -13.91 -9.19 -20.35
CA GLN A 447 -14.04 -7.82 -20.88
C GLN A 447 -12.90 -6.92 -20.37
N GLY A 448 -12.46 -7.13 -19.12
CA GLY A 448 -11.30 -6.44 -18.56
C GLY A 448 -10.02 -6.79 -19.33
N VAL A 449 -9.79 -8.06 -19.62
CA VAL A 449 -8.65 -8.51 -20.44
C VAL A 449 -8.71 -7.93 -21.85
N GLU A 450 -9.89 -7.88 -22.48
CA GLU A 450 -10.08 -7.25 -23.79
C GLU A 450 -9.77 -5.74 -23.77
N ALA A 451 -10.26 -5.01 -22.77
CA ALA A 451 -10.00 -3.59 -22.60
C ALA A 451 -8.51 -3.30 -22.42
N MET A 452 -7.84 -4.07 -21.58
CA MET A 452 -6.39 -3.96 -21.36
C MET A 452 -5.58 -4.33 -22.61
N THR A 453 -6.03 -5.33 -23.36
CA THR A 453 -5.39 -5.72 -24.63
C THR A 453 -5.54 -4.61 -25.68
N ARG A 454 -6.69 -3.92 -25.72
CA ARG A 454 -6.89 -2.75 -26.56
C ARG A 454 -5.91 -1.64 -26.19
N LEU A 455 -5.79 -1.32 -24.91
CA LEU A 455 -4.84 -0.32 -24.42
C LEU A 455 -3.38 -0.68 -24.77
N GLN A 456 -3.01 -1.96 -24.64
CA GLN A 456 -1.69 -2.46 -25.00
C GLN A 456 -1.37 -2.26 -26.49
N ARG A 457 -2.34 -2.55 -27.37
CA ARG A 457 -2.18 -2.33 -28.83
C ARG A 457 -2.04 -0.86 -29.17
N GLU A 458 -2.91 -0.02 -28.63
CA GLU A 458 -2.91 1.43 -28.88
C GLU A 458 -1.58 2.07 -28.44
N LEU A 459 -1.07 1.70 -27.26
CA LEU A 459 0.23 2.19 -26.80
C LEU A 459 1.37 1.77 -27.73
N THR A 460 1.35 0.53 -28.21
CA THR A 460 2.37 0.01 -29.14
C THR A 460 2.33 0.74 -30.49
N THR A 461 1.16 1.18 -30.95
CA THR A 461 1.00 1.92 -32.22
C THR A 461 1.39 3.39 -32.12
N ARG A 462 1.29 3.99 -30.93
CA ARG A 462 1.58 5.41 -30.68
C ARG A 462 3.03 5.54 -30.20
N PHE A 463 3.95 5.61 -31.16
CA PHE A 463 5.38 5.78 -30.86
C PHE A 463 5.64 6.99 -29.98
N PHE A 464 6.40 6.78 -28.91
CA PHE A 464 6.93 7.85 -28.10
C PHE A 464 8.08 8.52 -28.85
N MET A 465 7.96 9.82 -29.11
CA MET A 465 8.95 10.61 -29.84
C MET A 465 9.85 11.34 -28.84
N GLN A 466 11.13 11.01 -28.82
CA GLN A 466 12.14 11.79 -28.10
C GLN A 466 13.03 12.50 -29.12
N GLY A 467 12.71 13.75 -29.44
CA GLY A 467 13.36 14.46 -30.55
C GLY A 467 13.05 13.79 -31.90
N GLN A 468 14.04 13.15 -32.51
CA GLN A 468 13.91 12.44 -33.80
C GLN A 468 13.76 10.91 -33.64
N ASP A 469 13.99 10.36 -32.44
CA ASP A 469 14.00 8.91 -32.21
C ASP A 469 12.63 8.38 -31.79
N LYS A 470 12.22 7.29 -32.44
CA LYS A 470 11.02 6.52 -32.09
C LYS A 470 11.37 5.47 -31.05
N VAL A 471 10.86 5.63 -29.83
CA VAL A 471 11.01 4.64 -28.76
C VAL A 471 9.69 3.90 -28.61
N LEU A 472 9.77 2.57 -28.68
CA LEU A 472 8.63 1.70 -28.42
C LEU A 472 8.46 1.54 -26.91
N ILE A 473 7.30 1.93 -26.39
CA ILE A 473 6.91 1.73 -25.00
C ILE A 473 5.91 0.58 -24.96
N THR A 474 6.14 -0.40 -24.09
CA THR A 474 5.23 -1.50 -23.82
C THR A 474 4.98 -1.65 -22.33
N PHE A 475 3.90 -2.32 -21.94
CA PHE A 475 3.66 -2.70 -20.56
C PHE A 475 3.24 -4.17 -20.46
N SER A 476 3.48 -4.75 -19.30
CA SER A 476 2.90 -6.02 -18.88
C SER A 476 1.76 -5.74 -17.90
N ALA A 477 0.65 -6.47 -18.02
CA ALA A 477 -0.49 -6.28 -17.14
C ALA A 477 -1.12 -7.59 -16.66
N GLY A 478 -1.66 -7.58 -15.45
CA GLY A 478 -2.52 -8.62 -14.92
C GLY A 478 -3.90 -8.06 -14.61
N VAL A 479 -4.95 -8.83 -14.91
CA VAL A 479 -6.34 -8.42 -14.71
C VAL A 479 -7.03 -9.40 -13.76
N ALA A 480 -7.62 -8.87 -12.70
CA ALA A 480 -8.34 -9.62 -11.69
C ALA A 480 -9.77 -9.08 -11.56
N GLN A 481 -10.77 -9.97 -11.66
CA GLN A 481 -12.14 -9.62 -11.29
C GLN A 481 -12.31 -9.75 -9.78
N LEU A 482 -12.92 -8.76 -9.14
CA LEU A 482 -13.24 -8.78 -7.71
C LEU A 482 -14.23 -9.90 -7.39
N SER A 483 -13.89 -10.73 -6.41
CA SER A 483 -14.73 -11.80 -5.88
C SER A 483 -15.63 -11.30 -4.76
N ASN A 484 -16.71 -12.04 -4.47
CA ASN A 484 -17.64 -11.66 -3.41
C ASN A 484 -16.96 -11.65 -2.04
N GLY A 485 -17.07 -10.53 -1.31
CA GLY A 485 -16.45 -10.36 0.01
C GLY A 485 -14.95 -10.08 0.00
N GLU A 486 -14.32 -10.03 -1.16
CA GLU A 486 -12.89 -9.75 -1.32
C GLU A 486 -12.56 -8.28 -1.05
N SER A 487 -11.37 -8.01 -0.50
CA SER A 487 -10.86 -6.64 -0.28
C SER A 487 -10.16 -6.08 -1.53
N SER A 488 -9.95 -4.76 -1.57
CA SER A 488 -9.20 -4.10 -2.67
C SER A 488 -7.78 -4.65 -2.80
N ASP A 489 -7.10 -4.86 -1.66
CA ASP A 489 -5.70 -5.32 -1.63
C ASP A 489 -5.57 -6.75 -2.13
N ASP A 490 -6.53 -7.62 -1.81
CA ASP A 490 -6.53 -9.00 -2.31
C ASP A 490 -6.67 -9.03 -3.85
N ALA A 491 -7.56 -8.20 -4.40
CA ALA A 491 -7.77 -8.10 -5.83
C ALA A 491 -6.53 -7.54 -6.55
N ILE A 492 -5.89 -6.51 -5.99
CA ILE A 492 -4.63 -5.96 -6.52
C ILE A 492 -3.51 -7.01 -6.46
N ARG A 493 -3.40 -7.78 -5.38
CA ARG A 493 -2.40 -8.86 -5.28
C ARG A 493 -2.60 -9.97 -6.32
N ARG A 494 -3.85 -10.31 -6.67
CA ARG A 494 -4.10 -11.24 -7.77
C ARG A 494 -3.72 -10.62 -9.11
N ALA A 495 -4.09 -9.36 -9.36
CA ALA A 495 -3.67 -8.64 -10.55
C ALA A 495 -2.13 -8.61 -10.68
N ASP A 496 -1.40 -8.41 -9.58
CA ASP A 496 0.06 -8.48 -9.54
C ASP A 496 0.62 -9.86 -9.93
N GLN A 497 0.02 -10.95 -9.45
CA GLN A 497 0.40 -12.29 -9.90
C GLN A 497 0.20 -12.48 -11.41
N GLY A 498 -0.90 -11.99 -11.96
CA GLY A 498 -1.14 -11.98 -13.41
C GLY A 498 -0.08 -11.19 -14.17
N MET A 499 0.26 -9.99 -13.68
CA MET A 499 1.29 -9.12 -14.27
C MET A 499 2.67 -9.78 -14.21
N TYR A 500 2.99 -10.45 -13.12
CA TYR A 500 4.23 -11.21 -12.98
C TYR A 500 4.32 -12.36 -14.00
N LEU A 501 3.23 -13.10 -14.21
CA LEU A 501 3.15 -14.12 -15.25
C LEU A 501 3.30 -13.52 -16.65
N ALA A 502 2.72 -12.34 -16.90
CA ALA A 502 2.89 -11.60 -18.15
C ALA A 502 4.38 -11.26 -18.41
N LYS A 503 5.08 -10.73 -17.41
CA LYS A 503 6.52 -10.43 -17.48
C LYS A 503 7.34 -11.69 -17.77
N ARG A 504 7.07 -12.80 -17.06
CA ARG A 504 7.79 -14.07 -17.24
C ARG A 504 7.58 -14.72 -18.60
N ALA A 505 6.38 -14.58 -19.17
CA ALA A 505 6.07 -15.18 -20.46
C ALA A 505 6.66 -14.42 -21.66
N GLY A 506 7.35 -13.28 -21.41
CA GLY A 506 8.06 -12.51 -22.43
C GLY A 506 7.61 -11.07 -22.57
N LYS A 507 6.99 -10.48 -21.53
CA LYS A 507 6.56 -9.07 -21.46
C LYS A 507 5.52 -8.70 -22.54
N ASN A 508 5.14 -7.41 -22.61
CA ASN A 508 4.21 -6.82 -23.58
C ASN A 508 2.92 -7.64 -23.77
N ARG A 509 2.26 -8.00 -22.65
CA ARG A 509 1.05 -8.82 -22.69
C ARG A 509 0.18 -8.62 -21.46
N VAL A 510 -1.06 -9.07 -21.61
CA VAL A 510 -2.10 -9.05 -20.58
C VAL A 510 -2.40 -10.49 -20.18
N MET A 511 -2.42 -10.78 -18.87
CA MET A 511 -2.81 -12.09 -18.35
C MET A 511 -4.01 -11.96 -17.38
N PRO A 512 -5.00 -12.86 -17.45
CA PRO A 512 -6.01 -12.97 -16.41
C PRO A 512 -5.41 -13.57 -15.12
N ALA A 513 -5.99 -13.22 -13.97
CA ALA A 513 -5.57 -13.68 -12.65
C ALA A 513 -6.73 -14.22 -11.80
#